data_AF-A0A967GXL1-F1
#
_entry.id   AF-A0A967GXL1-F1
#
_cell.length_a   1.000
_cell.length_b   1.000
_cell.length_c   1.000
_cell.angle_alpha   90.00
_cell.angle_beta   90.00
_cell.angle_gamma   90.00
#
_symmetry.space_group_name_H-M   'P 1'
#
loop_
_entity.id
_entity.type
_entity.pdbx_description
1 polymer ?
#
loop_
_entity_poly.entity_id
_entity_poly.type
_entity_poly.pdbx_seq_one_letter_code
_entity_poly.pdbx_strand_id
1 'polypeptide(L)'
;VRDIKRAKVFSPTPENRNRFAQEMSQELGVAIQPVARPEDAVAGVDIVVVATNTTGRGDLIAYRGAWMETGQHVNSIGATGGKLREIDPECFARADRIGVDSRVQVEGESGDAVAAVEAGAW
;
A
#
# COMPACT_ATOMS: atom_id res chain seq x y z
N VAL A 1 -13.70 -7.57 10.94
CA VAL A 1 -14.55 -7.02 9.86
C VAL A 1 -14.79 -5.53 10.13
N ARG A 2 -14.76 -4.66 9.10
CA ARG A 2 -14.95 -3.19 9.18
C ARG A 2 -16.11 -2.78 8.28
N ASP A 3 -16.77 -1.67 8.61
CA ASP A 3 -17.92 -1.14 7.88
C ASP A 3 -17.49 -0.05 6.88
N ILE A 4 -16.94 -0.47 5.73
CA ILE A 4 -16.39 0.43 4.71
C ILE A 4 -17.53 1.13 3.95
N LYS A 5 -17.45 2.47 3.86
CA LYS A 5 -18.50 3.31 3.21
C LYS A 5 -18.13 3.87 1.85
N ARG A 6 -16.84 4.02 1.58
CA ARG A 6 -16.28 4.51 0.31
C ARG A 6 -14.83 4.04 0.17
N ALA A 7 -14.33 3.98 -1.05
CA ALA A 7 -12.92 3.75 -1.32
C ALA A 7 -12.41 4.68 -2.43
N LYS A 8 -11.10 4.80 -2.51
CA LYS A 8 -10.38 5.41 -3.63
C LYS A 8 -9.45 4.37 -4.22
N VAL A 9 -9.20 4.42 -5.52
CA VAL A 9 -8.28 3.50 -6.19
C VAL A 9 -7.35 4.23 -7.15
N PHE A 10 -6.06 3.93 -7.04
CA PHE A 10 -5.03 4.36 -7.97
C PHE A 10 -4.44 3.15 -8.69
N SER A 11 -4.14 3.35 -9.98
CA SER A 11 -3.29 2.48 -10.80
C SER A 11 -2.64 3.39 -11.86
N PRO A 12 -1.36 3.16 -12.22
CA PRO A 12 -0.70 3.96 -13.24
C PRO A 12 -1.42 3.87 -14.60
N THR A 13 -2.09 2.74 -14.88
CA THR A 13 -2.92 2.54 -16.07
C THR A 13 -4.35 3.03 -15.82
N PRO A 14 -4.83 4.10 -16.48
CA PRO A 14 -6.18 4.64 -16.30
C PRO A 14 -7.29 3.60 -16.50
N GLU A 15 -7.13 2.74 -17.50
CA GLU A 15 -8.10 1.71 -17.85
C GLU A 15 -8.25 0.70 -16.71
N ASN A 16 -7.16 0.37 -16.01
CA ASN A 16 -7.20 -0.58 -14.89
C ASN A 16 -7.94 0.01 -13.68
N ARG A 17 -7.63 1.25 -13.27
CA ARG A 17 -8.31 1.87 -12.11
C ARG A 17 -9.79 2.16 -12.39
N ASN A 18 -10.13 2.54 -13.63
CA ASN A 18 -11.52 2.79 -14.00
C ASN A 18 -12.34 1.49 -14.03
N ARG A 19 -11.79 0.43 -14.62
CA ARG A 19 -12.43 -0.90 -14.64
C ARG A 19 -12.63 -1.43 -13.22
N PHE A 20 -11.59 -1.41 -12.39
CA PHE A 20 -11.67 -1.85 -11.00
C PHE A 20 -12.71 -1.07 -10.20
N ALA A 21 -12.71 0.26 -10.33
CA ALA A 21 -13.68 1.11 -9.64
C ALA A 21 -15.13 0.75 -10.02
N GLN A 22 -15.39 0.50 -11.31
CA GLN A 22 -16.71 0.12 -11.79
C GLN A 22 -17.12 -1.27 -11.27
N GLU A 23 -16.30 -2.29 -11.50
CA GLU A 23 -16.58 -3.68 -11.12
C GLU A 23 -16.80 -3.80 -9.61
N MET A 24 -15.86 -3.27 -8.82
CA MET A 24 -15.91 -3.42 -7.37
C MET A 24 -16.97 -2.53 -6.72
N SER A 25 -17.34 -1.39 -7.32
CA SER A 25 -18.48 -0.60 -6.82
C SER A 25 -19.80 -1.37 -6.99
N GLN A 26 -19.95 -2.09 -8.11
CA GLN A 26 -21.14 -2.91 -8.36
C GLN A 26 -21.19 -4.14 -7.45
N GLU A 27 -20.06 -4.81 -7.26
CA GLU A 27 -19.97 -6.02 -6.44
C GLU A 27 -20.18 -5.73 -4.95
N LEU A 28 -19.56 -4.67 -4.43
CA LEU A 28 -19.55 -4.36 -3.00
C LEU A 28 -20.67 -3.43 -2.55
N GLY A 29 -21.36 -2.76 -3.49
CA GLY A 29 -22.36 -1.74 -3.18
C GLY A 29 -21.79 -0.49 -2.50
N VAL A 30 -20.50 -0.21 -2.71
CA VAL A 30 -19.76 0.91 -2.11
C VAL A 30 -19.21 1.81 -3.22
N ALA A 31 -19.22 3.13 -3.02
CA ALA A 31 -18.63 4.05 -3.99
C ALA A 31 -17.10 3.92 -4.02
N ILE A 32 -16.53 3.61 -5.19
CA ILE A 32 -15.09 3.56 -5.41
C ILE A 32 -14.70 4.62 -6.43
N GLN A 33 -13.88 5.58 -6.00
CA GLN A 33 -13.43 6.69 -6.83
C GLN A 33 -12.05 6.37 -7.45
N PRO A 34 -11.92 6.28 -8.78
CA PRO A 34 -10.60 6.23 -9.41
C PRO A 34 -9.93 7.60 -9.31
N VAL A 35 -8.66 7.62 -8.91
CA VAL A 35 -7.86 8.86 -8.79
C VAL A 35 -6.61 8.81 -9.66
N ALA A 36 -6.11 9.98 -10.05
CA ALA A 36 -5.02 10.09 -11.03
C ALA A 36 -3.63 9.98 -10.40
N ARG A 37 -3.51 10.15 -9.08
CA ARG A 37 -2.26 10.12 -8.34
C ARG A 37 -2.34 9.19 -7.13
N PRO A 38 -1.24 8.54 -6.73
CA PRO A 38 -1.23 7.68 -5.56
C PRO A 38 -1.54 8.45 -4.27
N GLU A 39 -1.07 9.69 -4.12
CA GLU A 39 -1.31 10.51 -2.92
C GLU A 39 -2.80 10.80 -2.71
N ASP A 40 -3.54 11.00 -3.80
CA ASP A 40 -4.99 11.25 -3.75
C ASP A 40 -5.76 10.05 -3.21
N ALA A 41 -5.24 8.83 -3.42
CA ALA A 41 -5.85 7.58 -2.93
C ALA A 41 -5.67 7.40 -1.43
N VAL A 42 -4.61 8.01 -0.87
CA VAL A 42 -4.23 7.91 0.54
C VAL A 42 -4.82 9.04 1.37
N ALA A 43 -4.96 10.24 0.79
CA ALA A 43 -5.40 11.41 1.53
C ALA A 43 -6.80 11.22 2.15
N GLY A 44 -6.91 11.39 3.46
CA GLY A 44 -8.17 11.33 4.22
C GLY A 44 -8.90 9.99 4.18
N VAL A 45 -8.17 8.86 4.06
CA VAL A 45 -8.72 7.50 4.22
C VAL A 45 -8.22 6.86 5.52
N ASP A 46 -9.02 5.99 6.13
CA ASP A 46 -8.65 5.31 7.38
C ASP A 46 -7.78 4.05 7.16
N ILE A 47 -7.95 3.40 6.01
CA ILE A 47 -7.28 2.14 5.66
C ILE A 47 -6.71 2.25 4.25
N VAL A 48 -5.43 1.90 4.11
CA VAL A 48 -4.72 1.85 2.83
C VAL A 48 -4.35 0.40 2.54
N VAL A 49 -4.62 -0.05 1.31
CA VAL A 49 -4.14 -1.34 0.80
C VAL A 49 -3.18 -1.09 -0.35
N VAL A 50 -1.97 -1.64 -0.26
CA VAL A 50 -0.94 -1.58 -1.29
C VAL A 50 -0.76 -2.99 -1.85
N ALA A 51 -1.12 -3.17 -3.11
CA ALA A 51 -1.18 -4.45 -3.80
C ALA A 51 -0.76 -4.31 -5.27
N THR A 52 0.51 -4.01 -5.47
CA THR A 52 1.18 -3.74 -6.73
C THR A 52 2.33 -4.74 -6.96
N ASN A 53 2.85 -4.74 -8.18
CA ASN A 53 4.05 -5.48 -8.58
C ASN A 53 5.28 -4.56 -8.68
N THR A 54 5.32 -3.49 -7.88
CA THR A 54 6.39 -2.48 -7.92
C THR A 54 7.72 -3.10 -7.45
N THR A 55 8.83 -2.74 -8.11
CA THR A 55 10.14 -3.38 -7.90
C THR A 55 11.17 -2.47 -7.22
N GLY A 56 10.81 -1.25 -6.81
CA GLY A 56 11.77 -0.28 -6.27
C GLY A 56 12.81 0.25 -7.27
N ARG A 57 12.79 -0.16 -8.56
CA ARG A 57 13.76 0.28 -9.56
C ARG A 57 13.60 1.77 -9.86
N GLY A 58 14.72 2.50 -9.84
CA GLY A 58 14.74 3.93 -10.19
C GLY A 58 13.85 4.78 -9.29
N ASP A 59 13.84 4.49 -7.99
CA ASP A 59 13.02 5.15 -6.96
C ASP A 59 11.50 4.99 -7.10
N LEU A 60 11.06 4.05 -7.95
CA LEU A 60 9.64 3.73 -8.11
C LEU A 60 9.12 3.02 -6.85
N ILE A 61 8.34 3.75 -6.06
CA ILE A 61 7.65 3.29 -4.85
C ILE A 61 6.16 3.59 -5.00
N ALA A 62 5.31 2.61 -4.69
CA ALA A 62 3.86 2.72 -4.85
C ALA A 62 3.20 3.53 -3.72
N TYR A 63 3.75 3.46 -2.51
CA TYR A 63 3.25 4.16 -1.32
C TYR A 63 4.41 4.65 -0.45
N ARG A 64 4.39 5.93 -0.07
CA ARG A 64 5.47 6.57 0.69
C ARG A 64 5.03 6.93 2.09
N GLY A 65 5.93 6.80 3.07
CA GLY A 65 5.68 7.14 4.47
C GLY A 65 5.32 8.60 4.66
N ALA A 66 5.88 9.49 3.81
CA ALA A 66 5.53 10.91 3.78
C ALA A 66 4.04 11.19 3.49
N TRP A 67 3.29 10.23 2.95
CA TRP A 67 1.85 10.35 2.69
C TRP A 67 0.99 9.81 3.83
N MET A 68 1.58 9.15 4.84
CA MET A 68 0.85 8.60 5.98
C MET A 68 0.22 9.70 6.85
N GLU A 69 -1.05 9.53 7.15
CA GLU A 69 -1.79 10.33 8.12
C GLU A 69 -1.92 9.59 9.46
N THR A 70 -1.99 10.33 10.56
CA THR A 70 -2.19 9.76 11.90
C THR A 70 -3.50 8.98 11.96
N GLY A 71 -3.45 7.76 12.52
CA GLY A 71 -4.61 6.88 12.67
C GLY A 71 -4.86 5.96 11.47
N GLN A 72 -4.07 6.06 10.40
CA GLN A 72 -4.18 5.15 9.25
C GLN A 72 -3.70 3.74 9.58
N HIS A 73 -4.41 2.74 9.04
CA HIS A 73 -3.95 1.37 8.96
C HIS A 73 -3.49 1.06 7.54
N VAL A 74 -2.23 0.67 7.36
CA VAL A 74 -1.66 0.31 6.06
C VAL A 74 -1.47 -1.20 5.98
N ASN A 75 -1.94 -1.80 4.90
CA ASN A 75 -1.74 -3.21 4.57
C ASN A 75 -0.99 -3.31 3.24
N SER A 76 0.29 -3.65 3.29
CA SER A 76 1.10 -3.97 2.10
C SER A 76 1.19 -5.48 1.95
N ILE A 77 0.84 -5.98 0.75
CA ILE A 77 0.72 -7.41 0.47
C ILE A 77 1.42 -7.87 -0.80
N GLY A 78 1.97 -6.95 -1.59
CA GLY A 78 2.58 -7.25 -2.90
C GLY A 78 4.07 -7.58 -2.84
N ALA A 79 4.79 -7.18 -1.79
CA ALA A 79 6.23 -7.47 -1.65
C ALA A 79 6.54 -8.90 -1.17
N THR A 80 6.14 -9.90 -1.96
CA THR A 80 6.32 -11.34 -1.66
C THR A 80 7.62 -11.95 -2.19
N GLY A 81 8.54 -11.14 -2.71
CA GLY A 81 9.88 -11.58 -3.08
C GLY A 81 10.87 -10.41 -3.01
N GLY A 82 12.16 -10.69 -2.75
CA GLY A 82 13.15 -9.66 -2.39
C GLY A 82 13.44 -8.57 -3.45
N LYS A 83 12.87 -8.69 -4.66
CA LYS A 83 12.94 -7.64 -5.70
C LYS A 83 11.69 -6.77 -5.77
N LEU A 84 10.63 -7.13 -5.05
CA LEU A 84 9.40 -6.38 -4.97
C LEU A 84 9.50 -5.43 -3.79
N ARG A 85 9.16 -4.17 -4.05
CA ARG A 85 9.21 -3.10 -3.07
C ARG A 85 8.10 -2.11 -3.41
N GLU A 86 7.05 -2.13 -2.59
CA GLU A 86 5.87 -1.29 -2.78
C GLU A 86 5.92 -0.05 -1.89
N ILE A 87 6.52 -0.19 -0.71
CA ILE A 87 6.57 0.86 0.31
C ILE A 87 8.02 1.25 0.63
N ASP A 88 8.22 2.45 1.16
CA ASP A 88 9.54 2.89 1.59
C ASP A 88 9.79 2.64 3.09
N PRO A 89 11.06 2.61 3.55
CA PRO A 89 11.40 2.45 4.96
C PRO A 89 10.75 3.47 5.90
N GLU A 90 10.40 4.67 5.40
CA GLU A 90 9.70 5.68 6.20
C GLU A 90 8.33 5.18 6.66
N CYS A 91 7.67 4.29 5.91
CA CYS A 91 6.42 3.67 6.33
C CYS A 91 6.57 2.86 7.62
N PHE A 92 7.69 2.13 7.76
CA PHE A 92 7.99 1.35 8.96
C PHE A 92 8.39 2.25 10.12
N ALA A 93 9.25 3.25 9.88
CA ALA A 93 9.70 4.19 10.89
C ALA A 93 8.57 5.02 11.51
N ARG A 94 7.50 5.29 10.75
CA ARG A 94 6.32 6.05 11.20
C ARG A 94 5.24 5.18 11.82
N ALA A 95 5.29 3.86 11.66
CA ALA A 95 4.26 2.98 12.17
C ALA A 95 4.38 2.83 13.70
N ASP A 96 3.28 3.08 14.42
CA ASP A 96 3.23 2.81 15.86
C ASP A 96 3.34 1.31 16.19
N ARG A 97 2.87 0.47 15.26
CA ARG A 97 2.91 -0.99 15.35
C ARG A 97 3.05 -1.61 13.98
N ILE A 98 3.93 -2.60 13.88
CA ILE A 98 4.12 -3.42 12.69
C ILE A 98 3.59 -4.82 13.00
N GLY A 99 2.64 -5.29 12.20
CA GLY A 99 2.10 -6.64 12.27
C GLY A 99 2.50 -7.41 11.01
N VAL A 100 3.03 -8.61 11.21
CA VAL A 100 3.41 -9.52 10.11
C VAL A 100 2.86 -10.92 10.35
N ASP A 101 2.67 -11.66 9.27
CA ASP A 101 2.31 -13.07 9.31
C ASP A 101 3.45 -13.93 9.89
N SER A 102 4.68 -13.70 9.46
CA SER A 102 5.88 -14.41 9.92
C SER A 102 7.09 -13.49 9.91
N ARG A 103 7.57 -13.13 11.10
CA ARG A 103 8.75 -12.26 11.25
C ARG A 103 9.98 -12.79 10.51
N VAL A 104 10.25 -14.09 10.64
CA VAL A 104 11.43 -14.73 10.05
C VAL A 104 11.37 -14.69 8.51
N GLN A 105 10.19 -14.90 7.93
CA GLN A 105 10.04 -14.86 6.47
C GLN A 105 10.08 -13.43 5.95
N VAL A 106 9.36 -12.51 6.59
CA VAL A 106 9.28 -11.12 6.14
C VAL A 106 10.66 -10.45 6.15
N GLU A 107 11.46 -10.65 7.19
CA GLU A 107 12.83 -10.11 7.26
C GLU A 107 13.79 -10.68 6.18
N GLY A 108 13.47 -11.82 5.55
CA GLY A 108 14.32 -12.45 4.53
C GLY A 108 13.77 -12.42 3.10
N GLU A 109 12.46 -12.29 2.92
CA GLU A 109 11.77 -12.48 1.64
C GLU A 109 11.05 -11.22 1.15
N SER A 110 10.61 -10.35 2.06
CA SER A 110 9.89 -9.13 1.69
C SER A 110 10.88 -8.01 1.39
N GLY A 111 10.94 -7.55 0.14
CA GLY A 111 11.82 -6.44 -0.22
C GLY A 111 11.49 -5.13 0.51
N ASP A 112 10.25 -4.94 0.97
CA ASP A 112 9.86 -3.81 1.81
C ASP A 112 10.51 -3.88 3.20
N ALA A 113 10.38 -5.02 3.88
CA ALA A 113 10.94 -5.21 5.21
C ALA A 113 12.46 -5.33 5.20
N VAL A 114 13.06 -6.00 4.20
CA VAL A 114 14.52 -6.04 4.01
C VAL A 114 15.07 -4.62 3.90
N ALA A 115 14.46 -3.77 3.07
CA ALA A 115 14.88 -2.38 2.93
C ALA A 115 14.70 -1.58 4.24
N ALA A 116 13.66 -1.89 5.03
CA ALA A 116 13.46 -1.26 6.34
C ALA A 116 14.52 -1.68 7.36
N VAL A 117 14.87 -2.96 7.43
CA VAL A 117 15.93 -3.49 8.30
C VAL A 117 17.28 -2.88 7.93
N GLU A 118 17.63 -2.83 6.65
CA GLU A 118 18.86 -2.20 6.15
C GLU A 118 18.93 -0.71 6.49
N ALA A 119 17.79 -0.02 6.52
CA ALA A 119 17.67 1.39 6.89
C ALA A 119 17.56 1.64 8.41
N GLY A 120 17.49 0.59 9.25
CA GLY A 120 17.29 0.71 10.69
C GLY A 120 15.90 1.21 11.09
N ALA A 121 14.88 0.95 10.26
CA ALA A 121 13.51 1.41 10.41
C ALA A 121 12.52 0.32 10.87
N TRP A 122 13.03 -0.87 11.25
CA TRP A 122 12.27 -2.07 11.62
C TRP A 122 12.21 -2.30 13.14
#